data_AF-A0A1S8TVQ7-F1
#
_entry.id   AF-A0A1S8TVQ7-F1
#
_cell.length_a   1.000
_cell.length_b   1.000
_cell.length_c   1.000
_cell.angle_alpha   90.00
_cell.angle_beta   90.00
_cell.angle_gamma   90.00
#
_symmetry.space_group_name_H-M   'P 1'
#
loop_
_entity.id
_entity.type
_entity.pdbx_description
1 polymer ?
#
loop_
_entity_poly.entity_id
_entity_poly.type
_entity_poly.pdbx_seq_one_letter_code
_entity_poly.pdbx_strand_id
1 'polypeptide(L)' 'MEYKLLKLNQITRRWINYYGIANARGKIVELDKWIRRRLRACIWKRWKKISTKQRNLVKLEINKYKAWEYANTRKGY' A
#
# COMPACT_ATOMS: atom_id res chain seq x y z
N MET A 1 -5.21 -9.29 6.89
CA MET A 1 -4.38 -8.11 6.55
C MET A 1 -3.81 -7.50 7.83
N GLU A 2 -4.63 -7.38 8.88
CA GLU A 2 -4.23 -6.87 10.20
C GLU A 2 -2.98 -7.55 10.77
N TYR A 3 -2.94 -8.89 10.81
CA TYR A 3 -1.74 -9.61 11.27
C TYR A 3 -0.46 -9.25 10.49
N LYS A 4 -0.56 -9.11 9.15
CA LYS A 4 0.58 -8.73 8.30
C LYS A 4 1.04 -7.30 8.59
N LEU A 5 0.10 -6.37 8.79
CA LEU A 5 0.42 -4.98 9.16
C LEU A 5 1.06 -4.90 10.54
N LEU A 6 0.56 -5.68 11.50
CA LEU A 6 1.09 -5.74 12.86
C LEU A 6 2.54 -6.25 12.88
N LYS A 7 2.80 -7.37 12.17
CA LYS A 7 4.18 -7.88 12.00
C LYS A 7 5.09 -6.90 11.29
N LEU A 8 4.60 -6.24 10.23
CA LEU A 8 5.37 -5.23 9.51
C LEU A 8 5.75 -4.07 10.44
N ASN A 9 4.80 -3.53 11.20
CA ASN A 9 5.05 -2.44 12.15
C ASN A 9 6.08 -2.83 13.22
N GLN A 10 6.02 -4.06 13.74
CA GLN A 10 7.02 -4.55 14.70
C GLN A 10 8.43 -4.57 14.10
N ILE A 11 8.57 -5.09 12.87
CA ILE A 11 9.87 -5.15 12.18
C ILE A 11 10.38 -3.74 11.89
N THR A 12 9.53 -2.87 11.34
CA THR A 12 9.90 -1.49 10.98
C THR A 12 10.36 -0.69 12.20
N ARG A 13 9.70 -0.81 13.35
CA ARG A 13 10.14 -0.13 14.58
C ARG A 13 11.53 -0.56 15.02
N ARG A 14 11.81 -1.87 15.06
CA ARG A 14 13.14 -2.39 15.44
C ARG A 14 14.21 -1.94 14.44
N TRP A 15 13.89 -1.96 13.16
CA TRP A 15 14.79 -1.50 12.09
C TRP A 15 15.12 -0.01 12.24
N ILE A 16 14.11 0.84 12.46
CA ILE A 16 14.34 2.29 12.65
C ILE A 16 15.14 2.55 13.92
N ASN A 17 14.90 1.84 15.02
CA ASN A 17 15.69 2.01 16.25
C ASN A 17 17.17 1.67 16.04
N TYR A 18 17.48 0.66 15.20
CA TYR A 18 18.85 0.27 14.90
C TYR A 18 19.54 1.23 13.91
N TYR A 19 18.88 1.55 12.80
CA TYR A 19 19.45 2.37 11.72
C TYR A 19 19.23 3.88 11.89
N GLY A 20 18.43 4.30 12.87
CA GLY A 20 18.11 5.72 13.13
C GLY A 20 19.31 6.57 13.53
N ILE A 21 20.35 5.94 14.10
CA ILE A 21 21.61 6.59 14.50
C ILE A 21 22.43 7.03 13.25
N ALA A 22 22.27 6.34 12.12
CA ALA A 22 23.11 6.51 10.93
C ALA A 22 22.68 7.66 10.00
N ASN A 23 21.85 8.60 10.45
CA ASN A 23 21.31 9.71 9.64
C ASN A 23 20.71 9.28 8.28
N ALA A 24 20.17 8.06 8.21
CA ALA A 24 19.76 7.40 6.97
C ALA A 24 18.35 7.80 6.48
N ARG A 25 17.88 9.01 6.84
CA ARG A 25 16.49 9.46 6.64
C ARG A 25 16.04 9.34 5.18
N GLY A 26 16.88 9.72 4.22
CA GLY A 26 16.56 9.66 2.79
C GLY A 26 16.25 8.23 2.33
N LYS A 27 17.11 7.26 2.70
CA LYS A 27 16.93 5.85 2.35
C LYS A 27 15.73 5.22 3.05
N ILE A 28 15.45 5.60 4.30
CA ILE A 28 14.28 5.13 5.04
C ILE A 28 12.98 5.59 4.37
N VAL A 29 12.90 6.86 3.94
CA VAL A 29 11.72 7.38 3.24
C VAL A 29 11.51 6.69 1.89
N GLU A 30 12.59 6.42 1.15
CA GLU A 30 12.51 5.66 -0.09
C GLU A 30 11.96 4.25 0.14
N LEU A 31 12.50 3.54 1.14
CA LEU A 31 12.05 2.20 1.49
C LEU A 31 10.58 2.18 1.91
N ASP A 32 10.14 3.16 2.71
CA ASP A 32 8.75 3.29 3.15
C ASP A 32 7.78 3.53 1.98
N LYS A 33 8.18 4.31 0.96
CA LYS A 33 7.41 4.44 -0.30
C LYS A 33 7.25 3.08 -1.00
N TRP A 34 8.32 2.29 -1.07
CA TRP A 34 8.30 0.94 -1.65
C TRP A 34 7.39 -0.02 -0.88
N ILE A 35 7.46 0.00 0.46
CA ILE A 35 6.60 -0.81 1.33
C ILE A 35 5.12 -0.46 1.10
N ARG A 36 4.75 0.83 1.10
CA ARG A 36 3.38 1.26 0.81
C ARG A 36 2.90 0.86 -0.58
N ARG A 37 3.79 0.91 -1.59
CA ARG A 37 3.48 0.42 -2.94
C ARG A 37 3.16 -1.07 -2.94
N ARG A 38 3.95 -1.88 -2.23
CA ARG A 38 3.74 -3.33 -2.11
C ARG A 38 2.44 -3.66 -1.37
N LEU A 39 2.12 -2.95 -0.29
CA LEU A 39 0.86 -3.11 0.43
C LEU A 39 -0.35 -2.78 -0.45
N ARG A 40 -0.29 -1.70 -1.24
CA ARG A 40 -1.34 -1.37 -2.22
C ARG A 40 -1.52 -2.48 -3.26
N ALA A 41 -0.44 -3.05 -3.77
CA ALA A 41 -0.52 -4.19 -4.69
C ALA A 41 -1.18 -5.42 -4.04
N CYS A 42 -0.88 -5.72 -2.77
CA CYS A 42 -1.55 -6.79 -2.02
C CYS A 42 -3.05 -6.55 -1.85
N ILE A 43 -3.46 -5.32 -1.49
CA ILE A 43 -4.86 -4.93 -1.37
C ILE A 43 -5.56 -5.07 -2.72
N TRP A 44 -4.93 -4.59 -3.79
CA TRP A 44 -5.48 -4.67 -5.14
C TRP A 44 -5.68 -6.10 -5.62
N LYS A 45 -4.72 -7.01 -5.35
CA LYS A 45 -4.86 -8.45 -5.65
C LYS A 45 -5.96 -9.11 -4.82
N ARG A 46 -6.26 -8.60 -3.62
CA ARG A 46 -7.38 -9.08 -2.80
C ARG A 46 -8.73 -8.71 -3.44
N TRP A 47 -8.81 -7.57 -4.10
CA TRP A 47 -10.00 -7.14 -4.84
C TRP A 47 -10.02 -7.79 -6.23
N LYS A 48 -10.47 -9.05 -6.32
CA LYS A 48 -10.46 -9.80 -7.58
C LYS A 48 -11.44 -9.25 -8.63
N LYS A 49 -12.65 -8.85 -8.22
CA LYS A 49 -13.71 -8.38 -9.13
C LYS A 49 -13.60 -6.86 -9.37
N ILE A 50 -13.84 -6.42 -10.60
CA ILE A 50 -13.88 -4.98 -10.98
C ILE A 50 -14.90 -4.23 -10.12
N SER A 51 -16.09 -4.77 -9.93
CA SER A 51 -17.14 -4.17 -9.10
C SER A 51 -16.69 -3.96 -7.64
N THR A 52 -15.91 -4.89 -7.10
CA THR A 52 -15.32 -4.78 -5.75
C THR A 52 -14.24 -3.70 -5.70
N LYS A 53 -13.37 -3.61 -6.73
CA LYS A 53 -12.37 -2.55 -6.82
C LYS A 53 -13.03 -1.18 -6.86
N GLN A 54 -13.99 -0.97 -7.76
CA GLN A 54 -14.71 0.30 -7.89
C GLN A 54 -15.41 0.68 -6.57
N ARG A 55 -16.18 -0.24 -5.97
CA ARG A 55 -16.90 0.03 -4.71
C ARG A 55 -15.94 0.44 -3.59
N ASN A 56 -14.81 -0.25 -3.46
CA ASN A 56 -13.83 0.05 -2.42
C ASN A 56 -13.09 1.37 -2.70
N LEU A 57 -12.81 1.71 -3.96
CA LEU A 57 -12.22 3.00 -4.32
C LEU A 57 -13.17 4.16 -4.03
N VAL A 58 -14.47 4.02 -4.34
CA VAL A 58 -15.50 5.02 -4.00
C VAL A 58 -15.66 5.16 -2.48
N LYS A 59 -15.58 4.05 -1.73
CA LYS A 59 -15.58 4.08 -0.26
C LYS A 59 -14.35 4.81 0.32
N LEU A 60 -13.25 4.85 -0.42
CA LEU A 60 -12.05 5.63 -0.10
C LEU A 60 -12.12 7.06 -0.70
N GLU A 61 -13.33 7.54 -1.00
CA GLU A 61 -13.62 8.90 -1.47
C GLU A 61 -13.01 9.26 -2.84
N ILE A 62 -12.64 8.25 -3.64
CA ILE A 62 -12.25 8.48 -5.03
C ILE A 62 -13.52 8.71 -5.85
N ASN A 63 -13.51 9.76 -6.68
CA ASN A 63 -14.60 10.06 -7.60
C ASN A 63 -15.02 8.81 -8.40
N LYS A 64 -16.34 8.58 -8.49
CA LYS A 64 -16.93 7.38 -9.12
C LYS A 64 -16.42 7.11 -10.53
N TYR A 65 -16.19 8.15 -11.33
CA TYR A 65 -15.69 8.02 -12.70
C TYR A 65 -14.23 7.52 -12.71
N LYS A 66 -13.34 8.19 -11.96
CA LYS A 66 -11.93 7.75 -11.82
C LYS A 66 -11.82 6.36 -11.19
N ALA A 67 -12.67 6.04 -10.22
CA ALA A 67 -12.71 4.72 -9.61
C ALA A 67 -13.06 3.62 -10.64
N TRP A 68 -13.97 3.90 -11.57
CA TRP A 68 -14.32 2.98 -12.65
C TRP A 68 -13.18 2.80 -13.66
N GLU A 69 -12.54 3.91 -14.04
CA GLU A 69 -11.35 3.90 -14.90
C GLU A 69 -10.25 3.03 -14.29
N TYR A 70 -9.88 3.28 -13.04
CA TYR A 70 -8.83 2.54 -12.33
C TYR A 70 -9.16 1.06 -12.12
N ALA A 71 -10.42 0.73 -11.82
CA ALA A 71 -10.85 -0.64 -11.62
C ALA A 71 -10.70 -1.52 -12.87
N ASN A 72 -10.87 -0.92 -14.06
CA ASN A 72 -10.88 -1.59 -15.37
C ASN A 72 -9.55 -1.52 -16.13
N THR A 73 -8.50 -0.96 -15.53
CA THR A 73 -7.21 -0.83 -16.23
C THR A 73 -6.62 -2.21 -16.56
N ARG A 74 -6.01 -2.31 -17.75
CA ARG A 74 -5.20 -3.48 -18.18
C ARG A 74 -3.72 -3.37 -17.77
N LYS A 75 -3.37 -2.35 -16.99
CA LYS A 75 -1.99 -2.16 -16.53
C LYS A 75 -1.62 -3.25 -15.52
N GLY A 76 -0.45 -3.84 -15.70
CA GLY A 76 0.13 -4.80 -14.76
C GLY A 76 0.56 -4.15 -13.44
N TYR A 77 0.97 -4.99 -12.48
CA TYR A 77 1.40 -4.59 -11.12
C TYR A 77 2.90 -4.32 -11.03
#